data_AF-A0A7J5VT61-F1
#
_entry.id   AF-A0A7J5VT61-F1
#
_cell.length_a   1.000
_cell.length_b   1.000
_cell.length_c   1.000
_cell.angle_alpha   90.00
_cell.angle_beta   90.00
_cell.angle_gamma   90.00
#
_symmetry.space_group_name_H-M   'P 1'
#
loop_
_entity.id
_entity.type
_entity.pdbx_description
1 polymer ?
#
loop_
_entity_poly.entity_id
_entity_poly.type
_entity_poly.pdbx_seq_one_letter_code
_entity_poly.pdbx_strand_id
1 'polypeptide(L)'
;MMVIGIIAIKPVFIRIKNVEEEQRALAVSLQAALDNIKVLKGLLPICANCKKIRKDDGYWQQIESYITENSGTQFSHGICPDCIRKLYPEFSEAILNKDMSTRKI
;
A
#
# COMPACT_ATOMS: atom_id res chain seq x y z
N MET A 1 -22.07 39.46 40.60
CA MET A 1 -20.65 39.29 40.24
C MET A 1 -20.31 37.95 39.57
N MET A 2 -21.18 36.92 39.60
CA MET A 2 -20.88 35.60 39.01
C MET A 2 -21.33 35.45 37.52
N VAL A 3 -22.28 36.26 37.06
CA VAL A 3 -22.85 36.18 35.69
C VAL A 3 -21.98 36.88 34.63
N ILE A 4 -21.24 37.93 35.02
CA ILE A 4 -20.37 38.70 34.12
C ILE A 4 -19.21 37.83 33.61
N GLY A 5 -18.68 36.95 34.45
CA GLY A 5 -17.63 35.99 34.08
C GLY A 5 -18.07 35.00 32.99
N ILE A 6 -19.31 34.49 33.05
CA ILE A 6 -19.84 33.56 32.04
C ILE A 6 -19.97 34.25 30.67
N ILE A 7 -20.42 35.50 30.65
CA ILE A 7 -20.59 36.29 29.42
C ILE A 7 -19.23 36.60 28.77
N ALA A 8 -18.20 36.88 29.58
CA ALA A 8 -16.84 37.15 29.09
C ALA A 8 -16.11 35.90 28.57
N ILE A 9 -16.42 34.70 29.09
CA ILE A 9 -15.80 33.43 28.67
C ILE A 9 -16.45 32.88 27.39
N LYS A 10 -17.76 33.12 27.18
CA LYS A 10 -18.48 32.69 25.97
C LYS A 10 -17.77 32.99 24.64
N PRO A 11 -17.31 34.22 24.35
CA PRO A 11 -16.63 34.51 23.07
C PRO A 11 -15.32 33.73 22.92
N VAL A 12 -14.60 33.47 24.02
CA VAL A 12 -13.37 32.66 24.01
C VAL A 12 -13.70 31.19 23.74
N PHE A 13 -14.73 30.64 24.40
CA PHE A 13 -15.18 29.27 24.20
C PHE A 13 -15.68 29.01 22.77
N ILE A 14 -16.47 29.93 22.20
CA ILE A 14 -16.94 29.85 20.80
C ILE A 14 -15.74 29.84 19.85
N ARG A 15 -14.73 30.68 20.11
CA ARG A 15 -13.53 30.74 19.26
C ARG A 15 -12.73 29.44 19.29
N ILE A 16 -12.57 28.83 20.47
CA ILE A 16 -11.89 27.52 20.61
C ILE A 16 -12.66 26.42 19.87
N LYS A 17 -13.99 26.36 20.04
CA LYS A 17 -14.87 25.44 19.32
C LYS A 17 -14.77 25.58 17.79
N ASN A 18 -14.81 26.81 17.29
CA ASN A 18 -14.71 27.07 15.85
C ASN A 18 -13.34 26.63 15.30
N VAL A 19 -12.25 26.89 16.03
CA VAL A 19 -10.91 26.45 15.64
C VAL A 19 -10.82 24.91 15.66
N GLU A 20 -11.40 24.24 16.66
CA GLU A 20 -11.44 22.77 16.69
C GLU A 20 -12.22 22.17 15.50
N GLU A 21 -13.32 22.81 15.10
CA GLU A 21 -14.12 22.40 13.94
C GLU A 21 -13.37 22.61 12.63
N GLU A 22 -12.69 23.75 12.47
CA GLU A 22 -11.82 24.03 11.33
C GLU A 22 -10.67 23.02 11.24
N GLN A 23 -10.02 22.69 12.36
CA GLN A 23 -8.96 21.68 12.42
C GLN A 23 -9.49 20.29 12.02
N ARG A 24 -10.69 19.90 12.46
CA ARG A 24 -11.31 18.63 12.05
C ARG A 24 -11.67 18.61 10.58
N ALA A 25 -12.27 19.70 10.07
CA ALA A 25 -12.61 19.81 8.66
C ALA A 25 -11.36 19.71 7.77
N LEU A 26 -10.27 20.37 8.19
CA LEU A 26 -8.98 20.26 7.51
C LEU A 26 -8.42 18.84 7.57
N ALA A 27 -8.46 18.18 8.72
CA ALA A 27 -8.00 16.79 8.86
C ALA A 27 -8.78 15.82 7.97
N VAL A 28 -10.11 15.98 7.87
CA VAL A 28 -10.95 15.18 6.97
C VAL A 28 -10.61 15.46 5.51
N SER A 29 -10.41 16.72 5.12
CA SER A 29 -10.04 17.08 3.75
C SER A 29 -8.66 16.54 3.35
N LEU A 30 -7.71 16.55 4.28
CA LEU A 30 -6.38 15.98 4.11
C LEU A 30 -6.47 14.46 3.94
N GLN A 31 -7.25 13.79 4.79
CA GLN A 31 -7.47 12.35 4.69
C GLN A 31 -8.10 11.97 3.34
N ALA A 32 -9.11 12.72 2.90
CA ALA A 32 -9.74 12.50 1.60
C ALA A 32 -8.78 12.74 0.42
N ALA A 33 -7.92 13.77 0.49
CA ALA A 33 -6.89 14.00 -0.52
C ALA A 33 -5.85 12.87 -0.56
N LEU A 34 -5.43 12.37 0.60
CA LEU A 34 -4.52 11.23 0.72
C LEU A 34 -5.12 9.93 0.17
N ASP A 35 -6.41 9.71 0.39
CA ASP A 35 -7.10 8.53 -0.15
C ASP A 35 -7.29 8.62 -1.67
N ASN A 36 -7.51 9.81 -2.23
CA ASN A 36 -7.54 10.02 -3.68
C ASN A 36 -6.19 9.77 -4.37
N ILE A 37 -5.06 10.11 -3.72
CA ILE A 37 -3.70 9.81 -4.23
C ILE A 37 -3.46 8.30 -4.33
N LYS A 38 -4.08 7.47 -3.48
CA LYS A 38 -3.94 6.01 -3.55
C LYS A 38 -4.61 5.42 -4.81
N VAL A 39 -5.65 6.07 -5.33
CA VAL A 39 -6.45 5.57 -6.45
C VAL A 39 -5.82 5.89 -7.81
N LEU A 40 -5.09 7.01 -7.94
CA LEU A 40 -4.36 7.38 -9.16
C LEU A 40 -3.08 6.56 -9.42
N LYS A 41 -2.70 5.66 -8.50
CA LYS A 41 -1.56 4.74 -8.63
C LYS A 41 -1.89 3.40 -9.31
N GLY A 42 -3.12 3.21 -9.80
CA GLY A 42 -3.59 1.90 -10.27
C GLY A 42 -2.93 1.36 -11.55
N LEU A 43 -2.27 2.20 -12.35
CA LEU A 43 -1.68 1.81 -13.64
C LEU A 43 -0.17 2.05 -13.61
N LEU A 44 0.61 0.97 -13.46
CA LEU A 44 2.06 1.01 -13.54
C LEU A 44 2.51 0.83 -14.99
N PRO A 45 3.24 1.79 -15.58
CA PRO A 45 3.78 1.64 -16.93
C PRO A 45 4.86 0.56 -16.94
N ILE A 46 4.59 -0.56 -17.63
CA ILE A 46 5.52 -1.69 -17.76
C ILE A 46 6.01 -1.87 -19.20
N CYS A 47 7.21 -2.44 -19.35
CA CYS A 47 7.73 -2.84 -20.64
C CYS A 47 6.98 -4.09 -21.13
N ALA A 48 6.41 -4.05 -22.34
CA ALA A 48 5.68 -5.19 -22.89
C ALA A 48 6.56 -6.45 -23.03
N ASN A 49 7.85 -6.28 -23.33
CA ASN A 49 8.80 -7.36 -23.53
C ASN A 49 9.37 -7.93 -22.21
N CYS A 50 10.05 -7.10 -21.41
CA CYS A 50 10.78 -7.57 -20.22
C CYS A 50 10.07 -7.32 -18.89
N LYS A 51 8.86 -6.74 -18.91
CA LYS A 51 8.00 -6.46 -17.75
C LYS A 51 8.58 -5.50 -16.70
N LYS A 52 9.76 -4.91 -16.90
CA LYS A 52 10.28 -3.84 -16.05
C LYS A 52 9.30 -2.67 -15.93
N ILE A 53 9.30 -1.99 -14.78
CA ILE A 53 8.47 -0.80 -14.51
C ILE A 53 9.28 0.45 -14.87
N ARG A 54 8.63 1.41 -15.55
CA ARG A 54 9.24 2.71 -15.85
C ARG A 54 9.09 3.64 -14.64
N LYS A 55 10.20 4.20 -14.16
CA LYS A 55 10.22 5.30 -13.19
C LYS A 55 10.00 6.64 -13.88
N ASP A 56 9.59 7.65 -13.11
CA ASP A 56 9.35 9.01 -13.59
C ASP A 56 10.62 9.70 -14.10
N ASP A 57 11.79 9.25 -13.62
CA ASP A 57 13.12 9.68 -14.06
C ASP A 57 13.54 9.08 -15.43
N GLY A 58 12.71 8.21 -16.02
CA GLY A 58 12.96 7.56 -17.30
C GLY A 58 13.75 6.25 -17.21
N TYR A 59 14.20 5.84 -16.01
CA TYR A 59 14.87 4.57 -15.82
C TYR A 59 13.88 3.41 -15.71
N TRP A 60 14.37 2.20 -16.00
CA TRP A 60 13.61 0.96 -15.91
C TRP A 60 14.12 0.10 -14.76
N GLN A 61 13.21 -0.32 -13.89
CA GLN A 61 13.52 -1.16 -12.73
C GLN A 61 12.77 -2.50 -12.79
N GLN A 62 13.26 -3.50 -12.06
CA GLN A 62 12.53 -4.76 -11.87
C GLN A 62 11.25 -4.54 -11.04
N ILE A 63 10.23 -5.37 -11.28
CA ILE A 63 8.94 -5.27 -10.59
C ILE A 63 9.13 -5.52 -9.10
N GLU A 64 9.94 -6.52 -8.76
CA GLU A 64 10.22 -6.95 -7.40
C GLU A 64 10.86 -5.82 -6.59
N SER A 65 11.81 -5.10 -7.19
CA SER A 65 12.43 -3.92 -6.57
C SER A 65 11.42 -2.82 -6.33
N TYR A 66 10.59 -2.50 -7.33
CA TYR A 66 9.58 -1.45 -7.21
C TYR A 66 8.55 -1.73 -6.11
N ILE A 67 8.04 -2.97 -6.07
CA ILE A 67 7.05 -3.36 -5.05
C ILE A 67 7.70 -3.33 -3.67
N THR A 68 8.91 -3.86 -3.52
CA THR A 68 9.63 -3.81 -2.24
C THR A 68 9.82 -2.36 -1.74
N GLU A 69 10.23 -1.44 -2.64
CA GLU A 69 10.39 -0.01 -2.34
C GLU A 69 9.06 0.67 -1.96
N ASN A 70 7.95 0.30 -2.61
CA ASN A 70 6.70 1.06 -2.53
C ASN A 70 5.61 0.47 -1.62
N SER A 71 5.69 -0.81 -1.25
CA SER A 71 4.72 -1.47 -0.37
C SER A 71 5.31 -2.07 0.91
N GLY A 72 6.63 -2.01 1.09
CA GLY A 72 7.30 -2.56 2.29
C GLY A 72 7.22 -4.10 2.40
N THR A 73 6.86 -4.77 1.32
CA THR A 73 6.73 -6.24 1.25
C THR A 73 8.03 -6.86 0.74
N GLN A 74 8.40 -8.03 1.25
CA GLN A 74 9.56 -8.79 0.78
C GLN A 74 9.12 -10.00 -0.07
N PHE A 75 9.91 -10.33 -1.09
CA PHE A 75 9.70 -11.53 -1.91
C PHE A 75 10.45 -12.72 -1.33
N SER A 76 9.76 -13.85 -1.19
CA SER A 76 10.39 -15.15 -1.02
C SER A 76 10.59 -15.82 -2.38
N HIS A 77 11.60 -16.66 -2.49
CA HIS A 77 11.89 -17.41 -3.71
C HIS A 77 11.26 -18.80 -3.61
N GLY A 78 10.48 -19.16 -4.63
CA GLY A 78 9.88 -20.48 -4.78
C GLY A 78 9.75 -20.84 -6.26
N ILE A 79 9.60 -22.13 -6.55
CA ILE A 79 9.42 -22.63 -7.92
C ILE A 79 8.05 -23.29 -7.99
N CYS A 80 7.21 -22.85 -8.92
CA CYS A 80 5.88 -23.45 -9.09
C CYS A 80 5.97 -24.84 -9.75
N PRO A 81 4.92 -25.67 -9.63
CA PRO A 81 4.92 -27.02 -10.23
C PRO A 81 5.17 -27.05 -11.74
N ASP A 82 4.69 -26.05 -12.48
CA ASP A 82 4.93 -25.96 -13.93
C ASP A 82 6.41 -25.73 -14.25
N CYS A 83 7.06 -24.84 -13.49
CA CYS A 83 8.48 -24.58 -13.63
C CYS A 83 9.31 -25.81 -13.23
N ILE A 84 8.92 -26.55 -12.19
CA ILE A 84 9.57 -27.82 -11.82
C ILE A 84 9.47 -28.83 -12.96
N ARG A 85 8.28 -29.04 -13.53
CA ARG A 85 8.09 -29.94 -14.68
C ARG A 85 8.93 -29.56 -15.90
N LYS A 86 9.13 -28.25 -16.13
CA LYS A 86 9.88 -27.75 -17.28
C LYS A 86 11.40 -27.81 -17.07
N LEU A 87 11.89 -27.43 -15.89
CA LEU A 87 13.32 -27.31 -15.59
C LEU A 87 13.94 -28.63 -15.12
N TYR A 88 13.14 -29.49 -14.47
CA TYR A 88 13.57 -30.75 -13.87
C TYR A 88 12.56 -31.87 -14.21
N PRO A 89 12.33 -32.17 -15.49
CA PRO A 89 11.30 -33.12 -15.90
C PRO A 89 11.48 -34.50 -15.27
N GLU A 90 12.71 -35.00 -15.17
CA GLU A 90 13.06 -36.30 -14.61
C GLU A 90 12.84 -36.42 -13.09
N PHE A 91 12.85 -35.30 -12.36
CA PHE A 91 12.62 -35.27 -10.91
C PHE A 91 11.23 -34.75 -10.54
N SER A 92 10.43 -34.33 -11.53
CA SER A 92 9.18 -33.63 -11.30
C SER A 92 8.16 -34.45 -10.51
N GLU A 93 8.00 -35.74 -10.82
CA GLU A 93 7.10 -36.62 -10.06
C GLU A 93 7.57 -36.79 -8.61
N ALA A 94 8.85 -37.06 -8.39
CA ALA A 94 9.39 -37.28 -7.05
C ALA A 94 9.30 -36.04 -6.15
N ILE A 95 9.50 -34.85 -6.72
CA ILE A 95 9.39 -33.57 -6.01
C ILE A 95 7.93 -33.27 -5.70
N LEU A 96 7.07 -33.25 -6.72
CA LEU A 96 5.67 -32.82 -6.57
C LEU A 96 4.81 -33.79 -5.74
N ASN A 97 5.15 -35.09 -5.74
CA ASN A 97 4.43 -36.08 -4.94
C ASN A 97 4.72 -35.96 -3.44
N LYS A 98 5.88 -35.40 -3.03
CA LYS A 98 6.19 -35.13 -1.61
C LYS A 98 5.41 -33.94 -1.08
N ASP A 99 5.22 -32.91 -1.90
CA ASP A 99 4.64 -31.62 -1.50
C ASP A 99 3.13 -31.71 -1.19
N MET A 100 2.43 -32.72 -1.74
CA MET A 100 1.01 -32.97 -1.44
C MET A 100 0.78 -33.60 -0.05
N SER A 101 1.79 -34.21 0.56
CA SER A 101 1.67 -34.85 1.89
C SER A 101 1.68 -33.83 3.04
N THR A 102 2.36 -32.68 2.85
CA THR A 102 2.60 -31.67 3.89
C THR A 102 1.62 -30.49 3.88
N ARG A 103 0.64 -30.46 2.96
CA ARG A 103 -0.41 -29.40 2.88
C ARG A 103 -1.76 -29.81 3.47
N LYS A 104 -1.81 -30.78 4.37
CA LYS A 104 -2.95 -30.93 5.31
C LYS A 104 -2.72 -29.98 6.48
N ILE A 105 -3.12 -28.73 6.32
CA ILE A 105 -3.44 -27.83 7.45
C ILE A 105 -4.93 -27.54 7.33
#